data_AF-A0A1Q3KHM8-F1
#
_entry.id   AF-A0A1Q3KHM8-F1
#
_cell.length_a   1.000
_cell.length_b   1.000
_cell.length_c   1.000
_cell.angle_alpha   90.00
_cell.angle_beta   90.00
_cell.angle_gamma   90.00
#
_symmetry.space_group_name_H-M   'P 1'
#
loop_
_entity.id
_entity.type
_entity.pdbx_description
1 polymer ?
#
loop_
_entity_poly.entity_id
_entity_poly.type
_entity_poly.pdbx_seq_one_letter_code
_entity_poly.pdbx_strand_id
1 'polypeptide(L)'
;MPASAPETPRDALKRAAAEAAVALVENDMVVGLGTGSTASFAIAALARRHAEGLRFVGLPTSERTAAQARAAGIPLTSFSAHRQIDLTIDGADEVERGTLNLIKGLGGALLHEKIVAAASRRLAIVVDGGKLVDRLGMQAPVPVEVVPFGLETARDHLEVLGASTALRQSAAGAPYVTDSGHHIVDCRFAPIADPARLEERIGRIVGVVESGLFIARAHMVFVADAGGVHRLDGAHVHRGSPPVLVVMGVSGAGKTTVAEELAARLGWAFQEGDELHPEANVAKMRAGIALTDEDRWPWLDRVAAWIDRQRAARQPGIITCSALRKTYRQRIVGDRPEVRLVYLRGGHDLVAKHLAGRAGHFMPGSLLQSQIDTLEEPEADEDPLTIDVDRAADQIADEIIRLLGASQRISA
;
A
#
# COMPACT_ATOMS: atom_id res chain seq x y z
N MET A 1 16.65 -39.82 16.24
CA MET A 1 16.48 -38.55 15.51
C MET A 1 17.69 -37.69 15.82
N PRO A 2 18.38 -37.08 14.84
CA PRO A 2 19.40 -36.11 15.18
C PRO A 2 18.70 -34.95 15.91
N ALA A 3 19.25 -34.56 17.06
CA ALA A 3 18.74 -33.41 17.81
C ALA A 3 18.75 -32.19 16.87
N SER A 4 17.59 -31.55 16.71
CA SER A 4 17.51 -30.29 15.96
C SER A 4 18.46 -29.29 16.59
N ALA A 5 19.23 -28.57 15.75
CA ALA A 5 20.09 -27.50 16.21
C ALA A 5 19.31 -26.53 17.14
N PRO A 6 19.95 -25.98 18.18
CA PRO A 6 19.27 -25.07 19.10
C PRO A 6 18.70 -23.87 18.35
N GLU A 7 17.44 -23.54 18.64
CA GLU A 7 16.73 -22.42 18.02
C GLU A 7 17.46 -21.10 18.32
N THR A 8 17.74 -20.32 17.28
CA THR A 8 18.40 -19.02 17.47
C THR A 8 17.39 -17.97 17.96
N PRO A 9 17.83 -16.91 18.66
CA PRO A 9 16.94 -15.81 19.05
C PRO A 9 16.17 -15.20 17.86
N ARG A 10 16.79 -15.17 16.67
CA ARG A 10 16.15 -14.69 15.45
C ARG A 10 15.07 -15.64 14.94
N ASP A 11 15.27 -16.95 15.07
CA ASP A 11 14.27 -17.95 14.69
C ASP A 11 13.04 -17.88 15.58
N ALA A 12 13.21 -17.60 16.88
CA ALA A 12 12.11 -17.35 17.80
C ALA A 12 11.27 -16.13 17.37
N LEU A 13 11.90 -15.02 16.93
CA LEU A 13 11.19 -13.86 16.38
C LEU A 13 10.42 -14.23 15.10
N LYS A 14 11.07 -14.91 14.16
CA LYS A 14 10.42 -15.37 12.92
C LYS A 14 9.20 -16.24 13.20
N ARG A 15 9.30 -17.15 14.16
CA ARG A 15 8.19 -18.00 14.61
C ARG A 15 7.06 -17.17 15.19
N ALA A 16 7.35 -16.23 16.09
CA ALA A 16 6.33 -15.40 16.73
C ALA A 16 5.54 -14.56 15.70
N ALA A 17 6.22 -13.93 14.74
CA ALA A 17 5.56 -13.20 13.64
C ALA A 17 4.71 -14.15 12.77
N ALA A 18 5.23 -15.34 12.46
CA ALA A 18 4.51 -16.35 11.69
C ALA A 18 3.24 -16.85 12.40
N GLU A 19 3.30 -17.13 13.69
CA GLU A 19 2.15 -17.58 14.48
C GLU A 19 1.05 -16.53 14.57
N ALA A 20 1.42 -15.25 14.72
CA ALA A 20 0.45 -14.16 14.69
C ALA A 20 -0.27 -14.03 13.34
N ALA A 21 0.45 -14.17 12.23
CA ALA A 21 -0.18 -14.17 10.89
C ALA A 21 -1.07 -15.40 10.66
N VAL A 22 -0.63 -16.57 11.11
CA VAL A 22 -1.37 -17.83 10.97
C VAL A 22 -2.68 -17.82 11.73
N ALA A 23 -2.80 -17.04 12.82
CA ALA A 23 -4.05 -16.86 13.55
C ALA A 23 -5.19 -16.29 12.69
N LEU A 24 -4.88 -15.63 11.57
CA LEU A 24 -5.87 -15.08 10.63
C LEU A 24 -6.49 -16.13 9.69
N VAL A 25 -5.96 -17.36 9.66
CA VAL A 25 -6.49 -18.42 8.80
C VAL A 25 -7.72 -19.05 9.46
N GLU A 26 -8.79 -19.12 8.68
CA GLU A 26 -10.08 -19.68 9.04
C GLU A 26 -10.38 -20.93 8.19
N ASN A 27 -11.46 -21.64 8.54
CA ASN A 27 -11.89 -22.79 7.75
C ASN A 27 -12.27 -22.38 6.32
N ASP A 28 -12.06 -23.31 5.39
CA ASP A 28 -12.40 -23.23 3.98
C ASP A 28 -11.62 -22.16 3.18
N MET A 29 -10.64 -21.50 3.78
CA MET A 29 -9.76 -20.56 3.08
C MET A 29 -8.84 -21.26 2.08
N VAL A 30 -8.56 -20.58 0.97
CA VAL A 30 -7.40 -20.84 0.11
C VAL A 30 -6.24 -19.99 0.63
N VAL A 31 -5.16 -20.65 1.06
CA VAL A 31 -4.01 -20.00 1.69
C VAL A 31 -2.80 -20.04 0.78
N GLY A 32 -2.29 -18.88 0.37
CA GLY A 32 -1.00 -18.79 -0.31
C GLY A 32 0.14 -19.06 0.67
N LEU A 33 1.00 -20.02 0.34
CA LEU A 33 2.12 -20.45 1.17
C LEU A 33 3.40 -19.83 0.61
N GLY A 34 3.96 -18.87 1.35
CA GLY A 34 5.19 -18.17 1.01
C GLY A 34 6.44 -19.04 0.95
N THR A 35 7.57 -18.42 0.61
CA THR A 35 8.87 -19.09 0.48
C THR A 35 9.93 -18.44 1.37
N GLY A 36 10.82 -19.26 1.93
CA GLY A 36 11.96 -18.81 2.72
C GLY A 36 11.84 -19.12 4.22
N SER A 37 12.89 -18.80 4.97
CA SER A 37 13.03 -19.25 6.37
C SER A 37 11.90 -18.81 7.30
N THR A 38 11.37 -17.59 7.16
CA THR A 38 10.23 -17.13 7.98
C THR A 38 8.94 -17.81 7.56
N ALA A 39 8.68 -17.93 6.25
CA ALA A 39 7.50 -18.63 5.72
C ALA A 39 7.49 -20.12 6.13
N SER A 40 8.65 -20.76 6.27
CA SER A 40 8.76 -22.13 6.79
C SER A 40 8.19 -22.28 8.21
N PHE A 41 8.29 -21.27 9.08
CA PHE A 41 7.64 -21.29 10.39
C PHE A 41 6.12 -21.14 10.27
N ALA A 42 5.63 -20.34 9.31
CA ALA A 42 4.19 -20.22 9.05
C ALA A 42 3.60 -21.56 8.57
N ILE A 43 4.29 -22.26 7.66
CA ILE A 43 3.90 -23.61 7.21
C ILE A 43 3.85 -24.58 8.39
N ALA A 44 4.86 -24.56 9.27
CA ALA A 44 4.87 -25.41 10.45
C ALA A 44 3.71 -25.11 11.41
N ALA A 45 3.37 -23.83 11.62
CA ALA A 45 2.22 -23.44 12.44
C ALA A 45 0.88 -23.83 11.79
N LEU A 46 0.74 -23.66 10.48
CA LEU A 46 -0.44 -24.09 9.71
C LEU A 46 -0.64 -25.60 9.77
N ALA A 47 0.44 -26.38 9.67
CA ALA A 47 0.40 -27.83 9.78
C ALA A 47 -0.10 -28.28 11.16
N ARG A 48 0.33 -27.62 12.25
CA ARG A 48 -0.20 -27.90 13.60
C ARG A 48 -1.69 -27.61 13.68
N ARG A 49 -2.13 -26.42 13.24
CA ARG A 49 -3.56 -26.06 13.25
C ARG A 49 -4.40 -27.00 12.38
N HIS A 50 -3.86 -27.47 11.25
CA HIS A 50 -4.52 -28.46 10.40
C HIS A 50 -4.71 -29.80 11.13
N ALA A 51 -3.68 -30.28 11.84
CA ALA A 51 -3.76 -31.48 12.68
C ALA A 51 -4.77 -31.31 13.83
N GLU A 52 -4.93 -30.10 14.36
CA GLU A 52 -5.91 -29.74 15.39
C GLU A 52 -7.35 -29.56 14.86
N GLY A 53 -7.57 -29.64 13.55
CA GLY A 53 -8.91 -29.64 12.95
C GLY A 53 -9.21 -28.48 12.00
N LEU A 54 -8.32 -27.49 11.85
CA LEU A 54 -8.49 -26.43 10.85
C LEU A 54 -8.50 -27.05 9.44
N ARG A 55 -9.40 -26.59 8.58
CA ARG A 55 -9.53 -27.07 7.19
C ARG A 55 -9.28 -25.94 6.22
N PHE A 56 -8.27 -26.06 5.39
CA PHE A 56 -7.90 -25.09 4.36
C PHE A 56 -7.12 -25.83 3.25
N VAL A 57 -6.90 -25.17 2.11
CA VAL A 57 -6.01 -25.67 1.06
C VAL A 57 -4.87 -24.68 0.80
N GLY A 58 -3.66 -25.20 0.62
CA GLY A 58 -2.46 -24.40 0.39
C GLY A 58 -2.11 -24.23 -1.08
N LEU A 59 -1.78 -23.03 -1.52
CA LEU A 59 -1.22 -22.76 -2.85
C LEU A 59 0.25 -22.30 -2.69
N PRO A 60 1.25 -23.13 -3.02
CA PRO A 60 2.65 -22.84 -2.74
C PRO A 60 3.25 -21.84 -3.73
N THR A 61 4.19 -21.01 -3.27
CA THR A 61 4.97 -20.09 -4.12
C THR A 61 6.28 -20.68 -4.65
N SER A 62 6.63 -21.92 -4.29
CA SER A 62 7.79 -22.63 -4.86
C SER A 62 7.65 -24.14 -4.75
N GLU A 63 8.41 -24.89 -5.53
CA GLU A 63 8.48 -26.36 -5.41
C GLU A 63 9.02 -26.80 -4.05
N ARG A 64 9.96 -26.02 -3.48
CA ARG A 64 10.45 -26.23 -2.11
C ARG A 64 9.34 -26.07 -1.08
N THR A 65 8.54 -25.01 -1.18
CA THR A 65 7.38 -24.79 -0.31
C THR A 65 6.35 -25.89 -0.48
N ALA A 66 6.08 -26.32 -1.73
CA ALA A 66 5.16 -27.42 -2.01
C ALA A 66 5.62 -28.72 -1.35
N ALA A 67 6.91 -29.07 -1.48
CA ALA A 67 7.50 -30.24 -0.83
C ALA A 67 7.39 -30.16 0.71
N GLN A 68 7.69 -29.00 1.29
CA GLN A 68 7.58 -28.78 2.74
C GLN A 68 6.13 -28.95 3.22
N ALA A 69 5.17 -28.34 2.53
CA ALA A 69 3.76 -28.40 2.90
C ALA A 69 3.19 -29.83 2.77
N ARG A 70 3.54 -30.56 1.70
CA ARG A 70 3.17 -31.98 1.55
C ARG A 70 3.74 -32.84 2.68
N ALA A 71 5.02 -32.66 3.01
CA ALA A 71 5.66 -33.39 4.10
C ALA A 71 5.02 -33.09 5.46
N ALA A 72 4.46 -31.89 5.64
CA ALA A 72 3.75 -31.48 6.84
C ALA A 72 2.25 -31.86 6.84
N GLY A 73 1.75 -32.54 5.81
CA GLY A 73 0.36 -33.00 5.72
C GLY A 73 -0.65 -31.90 5.37
N ILE A 74 -0.22 -30.78 4.78
CA ILE A 74 -1.10 -29.71 4.32
C ILE A 74 -1.65 -30.08 2.93
N PRO A 75 -2.98 -30.10 2.72
CA PRO A 75 -3.58 -30.29 1.40
C PRO A 75 -3.19 -29.15 0.46
N LEU A 76 -2.75 -29.46 -0.75
CA LEU A 76 -2.34 -28.46 -1.75
C LEU A 76 -3.37 -28.31 -2.87
N THR A 77 -3.41 -27.11 -3.45
CA THR A 77 -4.18 -26.76 -4.63
C THR A 77 -3.30 -26.10 -5.71
N SER A 78 -3.88 -25.80 -6.85
CA SER A 78 -3.31 -25.07 -7.99
C SER A 78 -4.24 -23.95 -8.47
N PHE A 79 -3.73 -23.09 -9.35
CA PHE A 79 -4.54 -22.07 -10.03
C PHE A 79 -5.61 -22.63 -10.98
N SER A 80 -5.49 -23.89 -11.42
CA SER A 80 -6.54 -24.53 -12.22
C SER A 80 -7.80 -24.84 -11.39
N ALA A 81 -7.65 -25.06 -10.08
CA ALA A 81 -8.76 -25.28 -9.16
C ALA A 81 -9.22 -23.98 -8.47
N HIS A 82 -8.29 -23.15 -8.02
CA HIS A 82 -8.59 -21.93 -7.27
C HIS A 82 -7.87 -20.73 -7.88
N ARG A 83 -8.62 -19.82 -8.53
CA ARG A 83 -8.07 -18.61 -9.17
C ARG A 83 -7.95 -17.41 -8.23
N GLN A 84 -8.59 -17.47 -7.07
CA GLN A 84 -8.55 -16.43 -6.04
C GLN A 84 -8.10 -17.06 -4.73
N ILE A 85 -7.21 -16.36 -4.02
CA ILE A 85 -6.62 -16.77 -2.75
C ILE A 85 -7.15 -15.83 -1.66
N ASP A 86 -7.54 -16.36 -0.51
CA ASP A 86 -8.12 -15.54 0.56
C ASP A 86 -7.04 -14.80 1.35
N LEU A 87 -5.97 -15.51 1.71
CA LEU A 87 -4.85 -14.97 2.46
C LEU A 87 -3.55 -15.62 1.99
N THR A 88 -2.55 -14.80 1.65
CA THR A 88 -1.17 -15.27 1.50
C THR A 88 -0.35 -14.86 2.71
N ILE A 89 0.43 -15.79 3.25
CA ILE A 89 1.41 -15.52 4.30
C ILE A 89 2.80 -15.75 3.71
N ASP A 90 3.64 -14.72 3.71
CA ASP A 90 4.97 -14.79 3.11
C ASP A 90 6.00 -13.92 3.86
N GLY A 91 7.29 -14.18 3.64
CA GLY A 91 8.37 -13.36 4.17
C GLY A 91 8.71 -12.17 3.26
N ALA A 92 9.55 -11.28 3.78
CA ALA A 92 10.20 -10.24 2.99
C ALA A 92 11.69 -10.11 3.33
N ASP A 93 12.46 -9.65 2.35
CA ASP A 93 13.88 -9.37 2.49
C ASP A 93 14.12 -7.97 3.07
N GLU A 94 13.26 -7.01 2.71
CA GLU A 94 13.10 -5.70 3.34
C GLU A 94 11.63 -5.27 3.36
N VAL A 95 11.27 -4.45 4.35
CA VAL A 95 9.96 -3.80 4.47
C VAL A 95 10.17 -2.31 4.76
N GLU A 96 9.65 -1.43 3.90
CA GLU A 96 9.72 0.02 4.10
C GLU A 96 8.69 0.50 5.12
N ARG A 97 9.12 1.10 6.25
CA ARG A 97 8.27 1.41 7.43
C ARG A 97 7.04 2.29 7.13
N GLY A 98 7.11 3.17 6.12
CA GLY A 98 6.02 4.11 5.82
C GLY A 98 5.00 3.62 4.79
N THR A 99 5.42 2.79 3.84
CA THR A 99 4.57 2.36 2.71
C THR A 99 4.21 0.87 2.79
N LEU A 100 4.99 0.11 3.54
CA LEU A 100 5.03 -1.36 3.53
C LEU A 100 5.32 -1.96 2.14
N ASN A 101 5.98 -1.19 1.26
CA ASN A 101 6.61 -1.73 0.06
C ASN A 101 7.72 -2.71 0.47
N LEU A 102 7.95 -3.72 -0.36
CA LEU A 102 8.86 -4.82 -0.01
C LEU A 102 9.97 -5.00 -1.06
N ILE A 103 11.13 -5.46 -0.61
CA ILE A 103 12.00 -6.29 -1.43
C ILE A 103 11.77 -7.75 -1.03
N LYS A 104 11.61 -8.61 -2.03
CA LYS A 104 11.45 -10.07 -1.93
C LYS A 104 12.29 -10.77 -2.99
N GLY A 105 12.42 -12.09 -2.89
CA GLY A 105 13.03 -12.91 -3.93
C GLY A 105 14.45 -13.39 -3.67
N LEU A 106 15.07 -13.09 -2.52
CA LEU A 106 16.37 -13.71 -2.17
C LEU A 106 16.27 -15.23 -2.05
N GLY A 107 15.06 -15.75 -1.77
CA GLY A 107 14.75 -17.17 -1.78
C GLY A 107 14.67 -17.81 -3.18
N GLY A 108 14.63 -17.01 -4.25
CA GLY A 108 14.62 -17.47 -5.65
C GLY A 108 13.25 -17.73 -6.27
N ALA A 109 12.16 -17.37 -5.57
CA ALA A 109 10.78 -17.67 -5.97
C ALA A 109 9.96 -16.41 -6.32
N LEU A 110 10.61 -15.28 -6.61
CA LEU A 110 9.97 -13.96 -6.68
C LEU A 110 8.78 -13.90 -7.65
N LEU A 111 8.90 -14.55 -8.83
CA LEU A 111 7.83 -14.55 -9.83
C LEU A 111 6.59 -15.27 -9.30
N HIS A 112 6.76 -16.49 -8.79
CA HIS A 112 5.65 -17.25 -8.22
C HIS A 112 5.08 -16.56 -6.97
N GLU A 113 5.93 -16.05 -6.09
CA GLU A 113 5.51 -15.23 -4.93
C GLU A 113 4.62 -14.06 -5.37
N LYS A 114 5.00 -13.32 -6.43
CA LYS A 114 4.24 -12.17 -6.91
C LYS A 114 2.93 -12.57 -7.59
N ILE A 115 2.92 -13.66 -8.35
CA ILE A 115 1.68 -14.21 -8.96
C ILE A 115 0.67 -14.59 -7.86
N VAL A 116 1.11 -15.31 -6.82
CA VAL A 116 0.26 -15.70 -5.69
C VAL A 116 -0.22 -14.47 -4.91
N ALA A 117 0.67 -13.53 -4.62
CA ALA A 117 0.32 -12.27 -3.96
C ALA A 117 -0.71 -11.47 -4.76
N ALA A 118 -0.58 -11.37 -6.08
CA ALA A 118 -1.51 -10.64 -6.95
C ALA A 118 -2.90 -11.29 -7.02
N ALA A 119 -2.99 -12.61 -6.87
CA ALA A 119 -4.25 -13.35 -6.81
C ALA A 119 -4.88 -13.39 -5.40
N SER A 120 -4.24 -12.77 -4.40
CA SER A 120 -4.68 -12.79 -3.00
C SER A 120 -5.56 -11.60 -2.64
N ARG A 121 -6.64 -11.85 -1.90
CA ARG A 121 -7.47 -10.81 -1.27
C ARG A 121 -6.73 -10.09 -0.15
N ARG A 122 -5.86 -10.80 0.57
CA ARG A 122 -5.04 -10.27 1.66
C ARG A 122 -3.64 -10.86 1.56
N LEU A 123 -2.63 -10.00 1.72
CA LEU A 123 -1.22 -10.40 1.83
C LEU A 123 -0.70 -10.00 3.21
N ALA A 124 -0.39 -11.02 4.02
CA ALA A 124 0.27 -10.87 5.30
C ALA A 124 1.76 -11.19 5.16
N ILE A 125 2.60 -10.21 5.48
CA ILE A 125 4.06 -10.37 5.48
C ILE A 125 4.52 -10.65 6.90
N VAL A 126 5.45 -11.60 7.06
CA VAL A 126 6.02 -11.98 8.36
C VAL A 126 7.53 -11.74 8.38
N VAL A 127 8.00 -10.93 9.32
CA VAL A 127 9.41 -10.55 9.41
C VAL A 127 9.90 -10.41 10.86
N ASP A 128 11.20 -10.60 11.05
CA ASP A 128 11.91 -10.10 12.23
C ASP A 128 12.16 -8.59 12.09
N GLY A 129 12.27 -7.87 13.22
CA GLY A 129 12.44 -6.41 13.25
C GLY A 129 13.65 -5.87 12.47
N GLY A 130 14.66 -6.72 12.21
CA GLY A 130 15.82 -6.35 11.39
C GLY A 130 15.52 -6.15 9.91
N LYS A 131 14.33 -6.56 9.43
CA LYS A 131 13.90 -6.37 8.03
C LYS A 131 13.24 -5.02 7.75
N LEU A 132 12.92 -4.26 8.80
CA LEU A 132 12.32 -2.94 8.63
C LEU A 132 13.38 -1.89 8.28
N VAL A 133 13.17 -1.19 7.17
CA VAL A 133 14.05 -0.15 6.64
C VAL A 133 13.30 1.16 6.44
N ASP A 134 14.03 2.27 6.45
CA ASP A 134 13.46 3.59 6.16
C ASP A 134 13.21 3.78 4.66
N ARG A 135 14.04 3.15 3.82
CA ARG A 135 13.87 3.06 2.36
C ARG A 135 14.31 1.71 1.85
N LEU A 136 13.69 1.22 0.77
CA LEU A 136 14.13 0.00 0.11
C LEU A 136 15.54 0.14 -0.49
N GLY A 137 16.27 -0.98 -0.57
CA GLY A 137 17.61 -1.08 -1.14
C GLY A 137 18.74 -0.74 -0.17
N MET A 138 18.44 -0.52 1.11
CA MET A 138 19.44 -0.16 2.13
C MET A 138 20.32 -1.33 2.55
N GLN A 139 19.80 -2.55 2.54
CA GLN A 139 20.43 -3.77 3.03
C GLN A 139 20.48 -4.85 1.93
N ALA A 140 19.37 -5.11 1.26
CA ALA A 140 19.19 -6.16 0.27
C ALA A 140 19.29 -5.62 -1.18
N PRO A 141 19.87 -6.41 -2.10
CA PRO A 141 19.69 -6.14 -3.53
C PRO A 141 18.24 -6.42 -3.94
N VAL A 142 17.79 -5.83 -5.04
CA VAL A 142 16.55 -6.20 -5.74
C VAL A 142 16.86 -7.39 -6.66
N PRO A 143 16.31 -8.59 -6.41
CA PRO A 143 16.43 -9.69 -7.35
C PRO A 143 15.61 -9.41 -8.61
N VAL A 144 16.16 -9.64 -9.79
CA VAL A 144 15.45 -9.50 -11.07
C VAL A 144 15.52 -10.82 -11.81
N GLU A 145 14.37 -11.44 -12.06
CA GLU A 145 14.25 -12.67 -12.83
C GLU A 145 14.29 -12.34 -14.32
N VAL A 146 15.18 -13.00 -15.04
CA VAL A 146 15.46 -12.75 -16.46
C VAL A 146 15.49 -14.05 -17.24
N VAL A 147 14.94 -14.04 -18.45
CA VAL A 147 14.99 -15.20 -19.32
C VAL A 147 16.46 -15.53 -19.66
N PRO A 148 16.81 -16.82 -19.90
CA PRO A 148 18.20 -17.18 -20.23
C PRO A 148 18.70 -16.54 -21.54
N PHE A 149 17.83 -16.36 -22.51
CA PHE A 149 18.18 -15.74 -23.79
C PHE A 149 18.33 -14.22 -23.66
N GLY A 150 19.54 -13.71 -23.87
CA GLY A 150 19.82 -12.28 -23.75
C GLY A 150 20.04 -11.79 -22.32
N LEU A 151 20.43 -12.70 -21.41
CA LEU A 151 20.81 -12.41 -20.02
C LEU A 151 21.77 -11.21 -19.92
N GLU A 152 22.84 -11.22 -20.71
CA GLU A 152 23.86 -10.17 -20.70
C GLU A 152 23.25 -8.82 -21.07
N THR A 153 22.42 -8.78 -22.12
CA THR A 153 21.74 -7.56 -22.55
C THR A 153 20.75 -7.05 -21.49
N ALA A 154 19.97 -7.93 -20.86
CA ALA A 154 19.06 -7.52 -19.79
C ALA A 154 19.84 -6.95 -18.59
N ARG A 155 20.98 -7.57 -18.26
CA ARG A 155 21.89 -7.11 -17.21
C ARG A 155 22.47 -5.72 -17.50
N ASP A 156 22.95 -5.47 -18.71
CA ASP A 156 23.49 -4.17 -19.11
C ASP A 156 22.43 -3.06 -18.98
N HIS A 157 21.17 -3.33 -19.34
CA HIS A 157 20.08 -2.36 -19.15
C HIS A 157 19.77 -2.09 -17.67
N LEU A 158 19.88 -3.10 -16.80
CA LEU A 158 19.74 -2.91 -15.35
C LEU A 158 20.86 -2.01 -14.81
N GLU A 159 22.09 -2.14 -15.31
CA GLU A 159 23.21 -1.25 -14.97
C GLU A 159 22.96 0.20 -15.40
N VAL A 160 22.35 0.42 -16.58
CA VAL A 160 21.90 1.76 -17.04
C VAL A 160 20.86 2.37 -16.10
N LEU A 161 20.04 1.57 -15.41
CA LEU A 161 19.13 2.07 -14.37
C LEU A 161 19.84 2.47 -13.07
N GLY A 162 21.17 2.27 -12.98
CA GLY A 162 22.00 2.59 -11.82
C GLY A 162 22.22 1.40 -10.88
N ALA A 163 21.97 0.17 -11.32
CA ALA A 163 22.26 -1.02 -10.53
C ALA A 163 23.74 -1.40 -10.61
N SER A 164 24.31 -1.88 -9.49
CA SER A 164 25.43 -2.82 -9.53
C SER A 164 24.86 -4.24 -9.58
N THR A 165 25.20 -5.00 -10.62
CA THR A 165 24.57 -6.30 -10.89
C THR A 165 25.48 -7.48 -10.56
N ALA A 166 24.88 -8.58 -10.08
CA ALA A 166 25.55 -9.86 -9.92
C ALA A 166 24.61 -10.99 -10.36
N LEU A 167 25.08 -11.89 -11.24
CA LEU A 167 24.33 -13.09 -11.57
C LEU A 167 24.31 -14.01 -10.35
N ARG A 168 23.12 -14.40 -9.90
CA ARG A 168 22.97 -15.28 -8.74
C ARG A 168 23.56 -16.65 -9.04
N GLN A 169 24.36 -17.16 -8.11
CA GLN A 169 24.94 -18.50 -8.17
C GLN A 169 24.19 -19.46 -7.25
N SER A 170 24.11 -20.72 -7.68
CA SER A 170 23.71 -21.85 -6.84
C SER A 170 24.82 -22.19 -5.84
N ALA A 171 24.52 -23.04 -4.86
CA ALA A 171 25.51 -23.55 -3.91
C ALA A 171 26.67 -24.32 -4.59
N ALA A 172 26.44 -24.84 -5.81
CA ALA A 172 27.46 -25.52 -6.61
C ALA A 172 28.28 -24.56 -7.50
N GLY A 173 28.06 -23.24 -7.42
CA GLY A 173 28.76 -22.22 -8.20
C GLY A 173 28.26 -22.03 -9.64
N ALA A 174 27.31 -22.85 -10.11
CA ALA A 174 26.63 -22.65 -11.39
C ALA A 174 25.57 -21.54 -11.31
N PRO A 175 25.19 -20.88 -12.41
CA PRO A 175 24.07 -19.93 -12.42
C PRO A 175 22.82 -20.51 -11.78
N TYR A 176 22.18 -19.74 -10.91
CA TYR A 176 20.93 -20.13 -10.27
C TYR A 176 19.81 -20.21 -11.31
N VAL A 177 18.99 -21.25 -11.21
CA VAL A 177 17.83 -21.47 -12.09
C VAL A 177 16.57 -21.45 -11.23
N THR A 178 15.60 -20.62 -11.59
CA THR A 178 14.30 -20.51 -10.88
C THR A 178 13.40 -21.71 -11.19
N ASP A 179 12.32 -21.85 -10.43
CA ASP A 179 11.29 -22.88 -10.71
C ASP A 179 10.66 -22.72 -12.10
N SER A 180 10.74 -21.51 -12.70
CA SER A 180 10.30 -21.22 -14.07
C SER A 180 11.40 -21.39 -15.14
N GLY A 181 12.61 -21.83 -14.76
CA GLY A 181 13.71 -22.07 -15.70
C GLY A 181 14.49 -20.81 -16.11
N HIS A 182 14.35 -19.71 -15.36
CA HIS A 182 15.01 -18.44 -15.63
C HIS A 182 16.25 -18.24 -14.74
N HIS A 183 16.98 -17.16 -14.98
CA HIS A 183 18.08 -16.72 -14.12
C HIS A 183 17.66 -15.55 -13.23
N ILE A 184 18.42 -15.29 -12.17
CA ILE A 184 18.23 -14.11 -11.32
C ILE A 184 19.49 -13.26 -11.34
N VAL A 185 19.32 -11.97 -11.62
CA VAL A 185 20.34 -10.93 -11.46
C VAL A 185 20.03 -10.15 -10.18
N ASP A 186 20.91 -10.24 -9.20
CA ASP A 186 20.84 -9.46 -7.97
C ASP A 186 21.33 -8.03 -8.24
N CYS A 187 20.41 -7.07 -8.17
CA CYS A 187 20.64 -5.66 -8.52
C CYS A 187 20.72 -4.80 -7.26
N ARG A 188 21.92 -4.31 -6.91
CA ARG A 188 22.10 -3.38 -5.79
C ARG A 188 21.96 -1.94 -6.28
N PHE A 189 20.98 -1.22 -5.74
CA PHE A 189 20.78 0.20 -5.95
C PHE A 189 21.22 0.99 -4.70
N ALA A 190 21.40 2.30 -4.84
CA ALA A 190 21.35 3.20 -3.69
C ALA A 190 19.95 3.16 -3.04
N PRO A 191 19.76 3.65 -1.80
CA PRO A 191 18.44 3.73 -1.18
C PRO A 191 17.40 4.31 -2.15
N ILE A 192 16.37 3.52 -2.44
CA ILE A 192 15.49 3.72 -3.57
C ILE A 192 14.51 4.85 -3.24
N ALA A 193 14.63 5.98 -3.93
CA ALA A 193 13.78 7.14 -3.68
C ALA A 193 12.33 6.94 -4.16
N ASP A 194 12.15 6.23 -5.27
CA ASP A 194 10.85 5.94 -5.88
C ASP A 194 10.79 4.46 -6.32
N PRO A 195 10.38 3.56 -5.40
CA PRO A 195 10.30 2.13 -5.70
C PRO A 195 9.31 1.77 -6.80
N ALA A 196 8.20 2.51 -6.91
CA ALA A 196 7.16 2.27 -7.92
C ALA A 196 7.69 2.54 -9.33
N ARG A 197 8.35 3.69 -9.51
CA ARG A 197 8.97 4.04 -10.80
C ARG A 197 10.13 3.11 -11.15
N LEU A 198 10.88 2.65 -10.16
CA LEU A 198 11.95 1.67 -10.41
C LEU A 198 11.39 0.32 -10.86
N GLU A 199 10.35 -0.21 -10.19
CA GLU A 199 9.67 -1.45 -10.61
C GLU A 199 9.18 -1.35 -12.05
N GLU A 200 8.51 -0.24 -12.41
CA GLU A 200 8.03 -0.01 -13.76
C GLU A 200 9.16 0.02 -14.80
N ARG A 201 10.27 0.72 -14.50
CA ARG A 201 11.42 0.81 -15.42
C ARG A 201 12.08 -0.55 -15.61
N ILE A 202 12.21 -1.35 -14.56
CA ILE A 202 12.75 -2.72 -14.64
C ILE A 202 11.82 -3.58 -15.51
N GLY A 203 10.51 -3.53 -15.29
CA GLY A 203 9.52 -4.32 -16.04
C GLY A 203 9.43 -3.98 -17.54
N ARG A 204 9.96 -2.82 -17.98
CA ARG A 204 10.03 -2.43 -19.40
C ARG A 204 11.26 -2.98 -20.14
N ILE A 205 12.22 -3.57 -19.42
CA ILE A 205 13.41 -4.15 -20.05
C ILE A 205 13.04 -5.48 -20.72
N VAL A 206 13.25 -5.57 -22.03
CA VAL A 206 13.01 -6.82 -22.77
C VAL A 206 13.93 -7.92 -22.26
N GLY A 207 13.34 -9.06 -21.88
CA GLY A 207 14.05 -10.20 -21.28
C GLY A 207 13.95 -10.25 -19.75
N VAL A 208 13.56 -9.16 -19.10
CA VAL A 208 13.13 -9.20 -17.69
C VAL A 208 11.74 -9.84 -17.63
N VAL A 209 11.59 -10.79 -16.71
CA VAL A 209 10.33 -11.47 -16.43
C VAL A 209 9.61 -10.80 -15.27
N GLU A 210 10.33 -10.58 -14.17
CA GLU A 210 9.79 -9.91 -12.98
C GLU A 210 10.92 -9.43 -12.05
N SER A 211 10.60 -8.52 -11.12
CA SER A 211 11.51 -8.02 -10.08
C SER A 211 11.02 -8.29 -8.67
N GLY A 212 11.96 -8.29 -7.72
CA GLY A 212 11.70 -8.46 -6.31
C GLY A 212 11.09 -7.26 -5.60
N LEU A 213 10.76 -6.18 -6.33
CA LEU A 213 10.00 -5.05 -5.76
C LEU A 213 8.52 -5.43 -5.68
N PHE A 214 7.92 -5.39 -4.50
CA PHE A 214 6.49 -5.64 -4.30
C PHE A 214 5.86 -4.36 -3.81
N ILE A 215 5.38 -3.56 -4.75
CA ILE A 215 4.87 -2.21 -4.49
C ILE A 215 3.36 -2.22 -4.27
N ALA A 216 2.90 -1.60 -3.19
CA ALA A 216 1.49 -1.52 -2.80
C ALA A 216 0.78 -2.91 -2.75
N ARG A 217 1.49 -3.95 -2.29
CA ARG A 217 0.95 -5.32 -2.19
C ARG A 217 0.63 -5.76 -0.76
N ALA A 218 1.47 -5.39 0.20
CA ALA A 218 1.32 -5.83 1.59
C ALA A 218 0.09 -5.17 2.22
N HIS A 219 -0.84 -5.99 2.71
CA HIS A 219 -2.00 -5.50 3.44
C HIS A 219 -1.67 -5.32 4.92
N MET A 220 -0.84 -6.21 5.45
CA MET A 220 -0.36 -6.18 6.82
C MET A 220 1.03 -6.81 6.91
N VAL A 221 1.82 -6.33 7.87
CA VAL A 221 3.14 -6.86 8.19
C VAL A 221 3.16 -7.18 9.68
N PHE A 222 3.43 -8.42 10.02
CA PHE A 222 3.70 -8.88 11.38
C PHE A 222 5.21 -8.82 11.61
N VAL A 223 5.59 -7.98 12.56
CA VAL A 223 6.98 -7.71 12.93
C VAL A 223 7.21 -8.24 14.32
N ALA A 224 8.17 -9.14 14.48
CA ALA A 224 8.61 -9.59 15.79
C ALA A 224 9.96 -8.97 16.16
N ASP A 225 10.02 -8.33 17.32
CA ASP A 225 11.23 -7.78 17.92
C ASP A 225 11.30 -8.05 19.43
N ALA A 226 12.25 -7.42 20.13
CA ALA A 226 12.44 -7.59 21.57
C ALA A 226 11.22 -7.11 22.40
N GLY A 227 10.38 -6.25 21.86
CA GLY A 227 9.15 -5.75 22.47
C GLY A 227 7.92 -6.64 22.22
N GLY A 228 8.05 -7.70 21.41
CA GLY A 228 6.96 -8.62 21.08
C GLY A 228 6.61 -8.60 19.59
N VAL A 229 5.38 -9.02 19.28
CA VAL A 229 4.85 -9.02 17.91
C VAL A 229 3.96 -7.81 17.70
N HIS A 230 4.28 -7.01 16.70
CA HIS A 230 3.53 -5.83 16.28
C HIS A 230 2.93 -6.07 14.91
N ARG A 231 1.72 -5.55 14.68
CA ARG A 231 1.09 -5.54 13.36
C ARG A 231 1.16 -4.12 12.81
N LEU A 232 1.77 -3.99 11.64
CA LEU A 232 1.70 -2.78 10.82
C LEU A 232 0.67 -3.04 9.74
N ASP A 233 -0.33 -2.18 9.64
CA ASP A 233 -1.31 -2.24 8.57
C ASP A 233 -0.84 -1.35 7.42
N GLY A 234 -0.90 -1.88 6.20
CA GLY A 234 -0.47 -1.16 5.02
C GLY A 234 -1.37 0.05 4.81
N ALA A 235 -0.76 1.22 4.63
CA ALA A 235 -1.45 2.43 4.22
C ALA A 235 -2.04 2.29 2.80
N HIS A 236 -2.07 1.11 2.18
CA HIS A 236 -2.59 0.86 0.83
C HIS A 236 -3.42 -0.42 0.78
N VAL A 237 -4.41 -0.55 1.66
CA VAL A 237 -5.67 -1.08 1.13
C VAL A 237 -6.04 -0.08 0.03
N HIS A 238 -5.82 -0.46 -1.22
CA HIS A 238 -6.50 0.19 -2.33
C HIS A 238 -7.96 0.15 -1.94
N ARG A 239 -8.39 1.32 -1.48
CA ARG A 239 -9.76 1.64 -1.35
C ARG A 239 -10.31 1.62 -2.77
N GLY A 240 -10.67 0.41 -3.23
CA GLY A 240 -10.99 0.01 -4.60
C GLY A 240 -10.04 0.48 -5.71
N SER A 241 -10.32 0.05 -6.94
CA SER A 241 -9.67 0.56 -8.14
C SER A 241 -10.72 0.78 -9.23
N PRO A 242 -10.87 2.01 -9.75
CA PRO A 242 -10.10 3.22 -9.44
C PRO A 242 -10.61 4.01 -8.21
N PRO A 243 -9.72 4.75 -7.50
CA PRO A 243 -10.05 5.40 -6.23
C PRO A 243 -10.67 6.79 -6.41
N VAL A 244 -11.44 7.24 -5.41
CA VAL A 244 -11.92 8.62 -5.28
C VAL A 244 -11.31 9.28 -4.03
N LEU A 245 -10.63 10.41 -4.20
CA LEU A 245 -10.03 11.16 -3.11
C LEU A 245 -10.97 12.27 -2.63
N VAL A 246 -11.16 12.36 -1.33
CA VAL A 246 -11.82 13.50 -0.67
C VAL A 246 -10.75 14.33 0.02
N VAL A 247 -10.40 15.49 -0.54
CA VAL A 247 -9.43 16.43 0.04
C VAL A 247 -10.14 17.35 1.02
N MET A 248 -9.85 17.18 2.31
CA MET A 248 -10.50 17.91 3.41
C MET A 248 -9.51 18.72 4.24
N GLY A 249 -10.06 19.65 5.03
CA GLY A 249 -9.34 20.58 5.87
C GLY A 249 -10.15 21.86 6.06
N VAL A 250 -9.75 22.71 7.01
CA VAL A 250 -10.37 24.03 7.22
C VAL A 250 -10.20 24.95 6.00
N SER A 251 -10.99 26.02 5.91
CA SER A 251 -10.77 27.04 4.88
C SER A 251 -9.36 27.62 5.01
N GLY A 252 -8.69 27.86 3.88
CA GLY A 252 -7.29 28.29 3.85
C GLY A 252 -6.24 27.19 3.97
N ALA A 253 -6.62 25.93 4.24
CA ALA A 253 -5.68 24.79 4.29
C ALA A 253 -5.12 24.37 2.91
N GLY A 254 -5.48 25.05 1.82
CA GLY A 254 -4.95 24.73 0.47
C GLY A 254 -5.67 23.61 -0.29
N LYS A 255 -6.86 23.16 0.17
CA LYS A 255 -7.64 22.07 -0.45
C LYS A 255 -7.72 22.13 -1.97
N THR A 256 -8.26 23.23 -2.51
CA THR A 256 -8.44 23.44 -3.96
C THR A 256 -7.10 23.39 -4.69
N THR A 257 -6.08 24.11 -4.19
CA THR A 257 -4.76 24.15 -4.82
C THR A 257 -4.08 22.78 -4.85
N VAL A 258 -4.14 22.01 -3.77
CA VAL A 258 -3.59 20.65 -3.72
C VAL A 258 -4.41 19.70 -4.61
N ALA A 259 -5.74 19.82 -4.62
CA ALA A 259 -6.61 18.99 -5.44
C ALA A 259 -6.42 19.24 -6.94
N GLU A 260 -6.28 20.49 -7.36
CA GLU A 260 -5.94 20.89 -8.74
C GLU A 260 -4.57 20.35 -9.16
N GLU A 261 -3.56 20.48 -8.29
CA GLU A 261 -2.21 19.95 -8.55
C GLU A 261 -2.23 18.42 -8.72
N LEU A 262 -2.94 17.71 -7.83
CA LEU A 262 -3.13 16.27 -7.94
C LEU A 262 -3.87 15.88 -9.23
N ALA A 263 -4.95 16.59 -9.57
CA ALA A 263 -5.74 16.32 -10.76
C ALA A 263 -4.91 16.52 -12.04
N ALA A 264 -4.11 17.59 -12.09
CA ALA A 264 -3.20 17.86 -13.20
C ALA A 264 -2.14 16.77 -13.36
N ARG A 265 -1.53 16.31 -12.26
CA ARG A 265 -0.49 15.26 -12.27
C ARG A 265 -1.03 13.86 -12.59
N LEU A 266 -2.21 13.54 -12.08
CA LEU A 266 -2.82 12.21 -12.19
C LEU A 266 -3.71 12.06 -13.43
N GLY A 267 -4.13 13.18 -14.03
CA GLY A 267 -5.12 13.20 -15.11
C GLY A 267 -6.51 12.75 -14.66
N TRP A 268 -6.86 13.02 -13.41
CA TRP A 268 -8.13 12.59 -12.80
C TRP A 268 -9.18 13.69 -12.87
N ALA A 269 -10.46 13.31 -12.86
CA ALA A 269 -11.55 14.27 -12.79
C ALA A 269 -11.51 15.01 -11.44
N PHE A 270 -11.62 16.32 -11.47
CA PHE A 270 -11.67 17.18 -10.29
C PHE A 270 -13.05 17.83 -10.15
N GLN A 271 -13.56 17.86 -8.91
CA GLN A 271 -14.75 18.61 -8.52
C GLN A 271 -14.46 19.48 -7.31
N GLU A 272 -14.68 20.79 -7.42
CA GLU A 272 -14.68 21.66 -6.25
C GLU A 272 -15.99 21.45 -5.48
N GLY A 273 -15.90 20.91 -4.27
CA GLY A 273 -17.08 20.57 -3.48
C GLY A 273 -17.89 21.77 -3.06
N ASP A 274 -17.27 22.94 -2.88
CA ASP A 274 -17.98 24.17 -2.54
C ASP A 274 -18.95 24.61 -3.66
N GLU A 275 -18.73 24.20 -4.93
CA GLU A 275 -19.65 24.44 -6.05
C GLU A 275 -20.95 23.63 -5.95
N LEU A 276 -20.95 22.54 -5.17
CA LEU A 276 -22.12 21.68 -5.00
C LEU A 276 -23.12 22.22 -3.98
N HIS A 277 -22.79 23.33 -3.29
CA HIS A 277 -23.69 23.94 -2.32
C HIS A 277 -25.03 24.36 -2.94
N PRO A 278 -26.17 24.14 -2.24
CA PRO A 278 -27.43 24.78 -2.60
C PRO A 278 -27.32 26.31 -2.54
N GLU A 279 -28.07 27.02 -3.37
CA GLU A 279 -28.08 28.49 -3.41
C GLU A 279 -28.37 29.12 -2.03
N ALA A 280 -29.25 28.49 -1.24
CA ALA A 280 -29.55 28.93 0.12
C ALA A 280 -28.31 28.91 1.04
N ASN A 281 -27.44 27.91 0.90
CA ASN A 281 -26.20 27.82 1.67
C ASN A 281 -25.21 28.90 1.24
N VAL A 282 -25.08 29.11 -0.06
CA VAL A 282 -24.24 30.17 -0.63
C VAL A 282 -24.71 31.54 -0.13
N ALA A 283 -26.01 31.80 -0.10
CA ALA A 283 -26.58 33.05 0.40
C ALA A 283 -26.27 33.26 1.90
N LYS A 284 -26.44 32.24 2.74
CA LYS A 284 -26.08 32.31 4.18
C LYS A 284 -24.59 32.61 4.38
N MET A 285 -23.71 31.88 3.70
CA MET A 285 -22.26 32.09 3.81
C MET A 285 -21.85 33.49 3.32
N ARG A 286 -22.42 33.99 2.21
CA ARG A 286 -22.19 35.37 1.74
C ARG A 286 -22.65 36.43 2.73
N ALA A 287 -23.70 36.14 3.51
CA ALA A 287 -24.19 37.00 4.58
C ALA A 287 -23.37 36.87 5.89
N GLY A 288 -22.30 36.05 5.91
CA GLY A 288 -21.50 35.80 7.11
C GLY A 288 -22.17 34.87 8.14
N ILE A 289 -23.27 34.21 7.76
CA ILE A 289 -24.02 33.31 8.63
C ILE A 289 -23.45 31.90 8.50
N ALA A 290 -22.98 31.33 9.61
CA ALA A 290 -22.49 29.96 9.65
C ALA A 290 -23.62 28.96 9.34
N LEU A 291 -23.34 27.98 8.49
CA LEU A 291 -24.29 26.91 8.17
C LEU A 291 -24.38 25.91 9.34
N THR A 292 -25.61 25.53 9.67
CA THR A 292 -25.92 24.47 10.63
C THR A 292 -25.72 23.09 10.00
N ASP A 293 -25.77 22.02 10.80
CA ASP A 293 -25.72 20.65 10.31
C ASP A 293 -26.88 20.36 9.34
N GLU A 294 -28.09 20.88 9.62
CA GLU A 294 -29.27 20.73 8.76
C GLU A 294 -29.06 21.38 7.39
N ASP A 295 -28.42 22.55 7.36
CA ASP A 295 -28.06 23.21 6.10
C ASP A 295 -27.06 22.38 5.28
N ARG A 296 -26.20 21.60 5.95
CA ARG A 296 -25.10 20.86 5.30
C ARG A 296 -25.52 19.54 4.68
N TRP A 297 -26.59 18.89 5.16
CA TRP A 297 -27.01 17.58 4.65
C TRP A 297 -27.25 17.55 3.14
N PRO A 298 -28.02 18.49 2.54
CA PRO A 298 -28.25 18.47 1.10
C PRO A 298 -26.98 18.67 0.26
N TRP A 299 -25.99 19.40 0.80
CA TRP A 299 -24.70 19.58 0.16
C TRP A 299 -23.85 18.31 0.21
N LEU A 300 -23.75 17.68 1.38
CA LEU A 300 -23.03 16.41 1.55
C LEU A 300 -23.64 15.28 0.71
N ASP A 301 -24.97 15.28 0.53
CA ASP A 301 -25.65 14.34 -0.37
C ASP A 301 -25.24 14.53 -1.84
N ARG A 302 -25.03 15.77 -2.28
CA ARG A 302 -24.53 16.05 -3.64
C ARG A 302 -23.08 15.63 -3.82
N VAL A 303 -22.24 15.83 -2.80
CA VAL A 303 -20.85 15.32 -2.76
C VAL A 303 -20.85 13.80 -2.86
N ALA A 304 -21.63 13.11 -2.01
CA ALA A 304 -21.76 11.66 -2.04
C ALA A 304 -22.29 11.14 -3.40
N ALA A 305 -23.28 11.82 -3.98
CA ALA A 305 -23.80 11.48 -5.31
C ALA A 305 -22.76 11.64 -6.43
N TRP A 306 -21.86 12.64 -6.34
CA TRP A 306 -20.75 12.77 -7.27
C TRP A 306 -19.75 11.61 -7.13
N ILE A 307 -19.39 11.28 -5.89
CA ILE A 307 -18.52 10.14 -5.57
C ILE A 307 -19.12 8.84 -6.15
N ASP A 308 -20.42 8.61 -5.93
CA ASP A 308 -21.10 7.41 -6.41
C ASP A 308 -21.17 7.32 -7.94
N ARG A 309 -21.26 8.46 -8.65
CA ARG A 309 -21.14 8.48 -10.12
C ARG A 309 -19.76 8.06 -10.60
N GLN A 310 -18.68 8.56 -9.98
CA GLN A 310 -17.31 8.14 -10.33
C GLN A 310 -17.11 6.65 -10.09
N ARG A 311 -17.59 6.15 -8.94
CA ARG A 311 -17.55 4.72 -8.58
C ARG A 311 -18.31 3.85 -9.57
N ALA A 312 -19.55 4.22 -9.91
CA ALA A 312 -20.36 3.49 -10.87
C ALA A 312 -19.73 3.47 -12.27
N ALA A 313 -19.11 4.58 -12.68
CA ALA A 313 -18.39 4.69 -13.94
C ALA A 313 -17.02 4.00 -13.94
N ARG A 314 -16.55 3.50 -12.78
CA ARG A 314 -15.19 3.01 -12.57
C ARG A 314 -14.15 4.00 -13.09
N GLN A 315 -14.27 5.25 -12.64
CA GLN A 315 -13.33 6.33 -12.94
C GLN A 315 -12.73 6.87 -11.64
N PRO A 316 -11.42 7.20 -11.63
CA PRO A 316 -10.85 7.88 -10.49
C PRO A 316 -11.41 9.31 -10.39
N GLY A 317 -11.32 9.91 -9.21
CA GLY A 317 -11.78 11.28 -9.01
C GLY A 317 -11.15 11.94 -7.80
N ILE A 318 -11.15 13.26 -7.80
CA ILE A 318 -10.73 14.10 -6.68
C ILE A 318 -11.84 15.10 -6.41
N ILE A 319 -12.29 15.19 -5.16
CA ILE A 319 -13.27 16.18 -4.73
C ILE A 319 -12.79 16.86 -3.45
N THR A 320 -12.87 18.18 -3.38
CA THR A 320 -12.66 18.91 -2.12
C THR A 320 -13.92 18.81 -1.27
N CYS A 321 -13.78 18.71 0.05
CA CYS A 321 -14.94 18.76 0.94
C CYS A 321 -14.53 19.22 2.34
N SER A 322 -15.19 20.26 2.86
CA SER A 322 -15.04 20.68 4.27
C SER A 322 -15.83 19.74 5.21
N ALA A 323 -15.54 18.43 5.16
CA ALA A 323 -16.16 17.39 6.00
C ALA A 323 -15.56 17.38 7.41
N LEU A 324 -15.80 18.47 8.14
CA LEU A 324 -15.13 18.77 9.41
C LEU A 324 -15.58 17.88 10.58
N ARG A 325 -16.76 17.26 10.52
CA ARG A 325 -17.26 16.31 11.54
C ARG A 325 -17.15 14.86 11.07
N LYS A 326 -16.98 13.92 12.00
CA LYS A 326 -16.98 12.47 11.75
C LYS A 326 -18.28 12.01 11.08
N THR A 327 -19.42 12.57 11.50
CA THR A 327 -20.72 12.28 10.87
C THR A 327 -20.81 12.73 9.41
N TYR A 328 -20.11 13.79 9.02
CA TYR A 328 -20.06 14.25 7.63
C TYR A 328 -19.23 13.30 6.78
N ARG A 329 -18.08 12.87 7.33
CA ARG A 329 -17.18 11.91 6.70
C ARG A 329 -17.84 10.55 6.53
N GLN A 330 -18.60 10.07 7.52
CA GLN A 330 -19.41 8.86 7.39
C GLN A 330 -20.44 8.95 6.25
N ARG A 331 -20.99 10.13 5.96
CA ARG A 331 -21.98 10.28 4.88
C ARG A 331 -21.36 10.19 3.49
N ILE A 332 -20.17 10.77 3.30
CA ILE A 332 -19.48 10.84 2.00
C ILE A 332 -18.51 9.67 1.76
N VAL A 333 -17.84 9.19 2.80
CA VAL A 333 -16.95 8.02 2.75
C VAL A 333 -17.78 6.77 3.05
N GLY A 334 -18.33 6.67 4.25
CA GLY A 334 -19.21 5.56 4.65
C GLY A 334 -18.59 4.19 4.42
N ASP A 335 -19.40 3.28 3.88
CA ASP A 335 -19.02 1.91 3.52
C ASP A 335 -18.40 1.81 2.12
N ARG A 336 -18.08 2.94 1.46
CA ARG A 336 -17.54 2.94 0.11
C ARG A 336 -16.06 2.57 0.17
N PRO A 337 -15.69 1.33 -0.18
CA PRO A 337 -14.31 0.95 -0.10
C PRO A 337 -13.50 1.77 -1.09
N GLU A 338 -14.04 2.34 -2.17
CA GLU A 338 -13.30 3.13 -3.19
C GLU A 338 -12.81 4.52 -2.73
N VAL A 339 -13.30 5.01 -1.59
CA VAL A 339 -13.19 6.44 -1.23
C VAL A 339 -12.17 6.65 -0.14
N ARG A 340 -11.14 7.46 -0.40
CA ARG A 340 -10.08 7.77 0.55
C ARG A 340 -10.05 9.23 0.96
N LEU A 341 -9.89 9.46 2.25
CA LEU A 341 -9.82 10.79 2.84
C LEU A 341 -8.37 11.29 2.83
N VAL A 342 -8.16 12.51 2.36
CA VAL A 342 -6.90 13.25 2.48
C VAL A 342 -7.15 14.44 3.40
N TYR A 343 -6.57 14.42 4.60
CA TYR A 343 -6.73 15.49 5.56
C TYR A 343 -5.51 16.42 5.53
N LEU A 344 -5.74 17.65 5.05
CA LEU A 344 -4.76 18.73 5.08
C LEU A 344 -4.80 19.40 6.45
N ARG A 345 -3.86 19.02 7.31
CA ARG A 345 -3.73 19.51 8.68
C ARG A 345 -2.95 20.82 8.69
N GLY A 346 -3.55 21.88 9.21
CA GLY A 346 -2.90 23.19 9.35
C GLY A 346 -3.03 23.76 10.75
N GLY A 347 -1.89 24.15 11.34
CA GLY A 347 -1.88 24.91 12.58
C GLY A 347 -2.51 26.29 12.41
N HIS A 348 -3.20 26.77 13.45
CA HIS A 348 -3.93 28.04 13.49
C HIS A 348 -3.17 29.21 12.84
N ASP A 349 -1.88 29.36 13.16
CA ASP A 349 -1.07 30.49 12.72
C ASP A 349 -0.70 30.44 11.22
N LEU A 350 -0.63 29.24 10.64
CA LEU A 350 -0.26 29.05 9.24
C LEU A 350 -1.47 29.25 8.32
N VAL A 351 -2.64 28.79 8.75
CA VAL A 351 -3.92 29.04 8.07
C VAL A 351 -4.29 30.53 8.11
N ALA A 352 -4.09 31.20 9.25
CA ALA A 352 -4.30 32.63 9.38
C ALA A 352 -3.36 33.47 8.47
N LYS A 353 -2.08 33.08 8.36
CA LYS A 353 -1.12 33.73 7.46
C LYS A 353 -1.47 33.54 5.97
N HIS A 354 -1.89 32.34 5.56
CA HIS A 354 -2.31 32.08 4.18
C HIS A 354 -3.55 32.88 3.78
N LEU A 355 -4.50 33.09 4.71
CA LEU A 355 -5.69 33.90 4.47
C LEU A 355 -5.40 35.40 4.39
N ALA A 356 -4.43 35.91 5.16
CA ALA A 356 -4.01 37.31 5.11
C ALA A 356 -3.34 37.71 3.77
N GLY A 357 -2.80 36.74 3.02
CA GLY A 357 -2.12 36.97 1.73
C GLY A 357 -3.04 37.02 0.50
N ARG A 358 -4.33 36.67 0.61
CA ARG A 358 -5.27 36.66 -0.53
C ARG A 358 -5.97 38.00 -0.71
N ALA A 359 -5.54 38.78 -1.70
CA ALA A 359 -6.35 39.87 -2.23
C ALA A 359 -7.51 39.29 -3.05
N GLY A 360 -8.74 39.33 -2.52
CA GLY A 360 -9.94 39.30 -3.37
C GLY A 360 -11.08 38.34 -3.03
N HIS A 361 -11.03 37.47 -2.02
CA HIS A 361 -12.20 36.71 -1.56
C HIS A 361 -12.29 36.76 -0.03
N PHE A 362 -13.17 37.62 0.49
CA PHE A 362 -13.31 37.91 1.91
C PHE A 362 -14.13 36.81 2.60
N MET A 363 -13.46 35.85 3.25
CA MET A 363 -14.07 35.08 4.34
C MET A 363 -13.82 35.82 5.67
N PRO A 364 -14.85 36.28 6.38
CA PRO A 364 -14.72 36.84 7.73
C PRO A 364 -13.92 35.91 8.65
N GLY A 365 -13.00 36.44 9.46
CA GLY A 365 -12.22 35.66 10.43
C GLY A 365 -13.07 34.88 11.44
N SER A 366 -14.29 35.34 11.71
CA SER A 366 -15.29 34.62 12.53
C SER A 366 -15.73 33.28 11.92
N LEU A 367 -15.76 33.15 10.60
CA LEU A 367 -16.10 31.89 9.93
C LEU A 367 -14.95 30.88 9.97
N LEU A 368 -13.69 31.34 9.94
CA LEU A 368 -12.54 30.47 10.14
C LEU A 368 -12.55 29.87 11.55
N GLN A 369 -12.75 30.71 12.57
CA GLN A 369 -12.85 30.23 13.96
C GLN A 369 -13.95 29.18 14.10
N SER A 370 -15.13 29.42 13.52
CA SER A 370 -16.23 28.45 13.56
C SER A 370 -15.88 27.10 12.92
N GLN A 371 -15.04 27.07 11.87
CA GLN A 371 -14.61 25.83 11.24
C GLN A 371 -13.58 25.09 12.08
N ILE A 372 -12.67 25.82 12.75
CA ILE A 372 -11.71 25.23 13.69
C ILE A 372 -12.47 24.61 14.86
N ASP A 373 -13.45 25.33 15.43
CA ASP A 373 -14.27 24.83 16.53
C ASP A 373 -15.15 23.63 16.12
N THR A 374 -15.49 23.52 14.83
CA THR A 374 -16.29 22.40 14.27
C THR A 374 -15.42 21.20 13.90
N LEU A 375 -14.11 21.37 13.73
CA LEU A 375 -13.22 20.32 13.26
C LEU A 375 -13.04 19.22 14.32
N GLU A 376 -13.59 18.07 14.02
CA GLU A 376 -13.27 16.79 14.64
C GLU A 376 -12.18 16.16 13.77
N GLU A 377 -10.91 16.18 14.20
CA GLU A 377 -9.82 15.61 13.41
C GLU A 377 -10.11 14.14 13.05
N PRO A 378 -9.85 13.70 11.81
CA PRO A 378 -10.02 12.31 11.42
C PRO A 378 -9.18 11.36 12.29
N GLU A 379 -9.81 10.30 12.78
CA GLU A 379 -9.19 9.29 13.62
C GLU A 379 -8.66 8.10 12.80
N ALA A 380 -7.87 7.23 13.44
CA ALA A 380 -7.24 6.08 12.77
C ALA A 380 -8.26 5.08 12.17
N ASP A 381 -9.46 4.97 12.75
CA ASP A 381 -10.55 4.13 12.23
C ASP A 381 -11.15 4.66 10.91
N GLU A 382 -10.92 5.94 10.60
CA GLU A 382 -11.32 6.56 9.34
C GLU A 382 -10.24 6.39 8.25
N ASP A 383 -9.04 5.91 8.60
CA ASP A 383 -7.87 5.72 7.74
C ASP A 383 -7.57 6.93 6.80
N PRO A 384 -7.35 8.13 7.38
CA PRO A 384 -7.01 9.32 6.63
C PRO A 384 -5.54 9.30 6.13
N LEU A 385 -5.31 9.86 4.94
CA LEU A 385 -3.99 10.38 4.57
C LEU A 385 -3.84 11.77 5.15
N THR A 386 -3.23 11.88 6.33
CA THR A 386 -3.04 13.16 6.99
C THR A 386 -1.71 13.81 6.60
N ILE A 387 -1.78 15.01 6.03
CA ILE A 387 -0.63 15.75 5.51
C ILE A 387 -0.57 17.13 6.15
N ASP A 388 0.57 17.48 6.74
CA ASP A 388 0.77 18.81 7.31
C ASP A 388 1.02 19.84 6.18
N VAL A 389 0.35 20.98 6.26
CA VAL A 389 0.35 22.02 5.21
C VAL A 389 1.48 23.04 5.34
N ASP A 390 2.64 22.59 5.83
CA ASP A 390 3.84 23.39 6.06
C ASP A 390 4.73 23.58 4.81
N ARG A 391 4.31 22.99 3.69
CA ARG A 391 5.04 22.91 2.42
C ARG A 391 4.22 23.44 1.25
N ALA A 392 4.89 23.60 0.11
CA ALA A 392 4.22 24.01 -1.12
C ALA A 392 3.30 22.90 -1.66
N ALA A 393 2.27 23.28 -2.44
CA ALA A 393 1.23 22.37 -2.89
C ALA A 393 1.75 21.23 -3.77
N ASP A 394 2.81 21.48 -4.55
CA ASP A 394 3.54 20.50 -5.35
C ASP A 394 4.16 19.39 -4.49
N GLN A 395 4.81 19.76 -3.39
CA GLN A 395 5.43 18.84 -2.46
C GLN A 395 4.39 18.03 -1.67
N ILE A 396 3.28 18.66 -1.30
CA ILE A 396 2.14 18.00 -0.67
C ILE A 396 1.53 16.99 -1.66
N ALA A 397 1.34 17.37 -2.92
CA ALA A 397 0.85 16.47 -3.96
C ALA A 397 1.80 15.28 -4.18
N ASP A 398 3.12 15.49 -4.20
CA ASP A 398 4.11 14.41 -4.31
C ASP A 398 3.99 13.41 -3.16
N GLU A 399 3.84 13.90 -1.93
CA GLU A 399 3.66 13.04 -0.77
C GLU A 399 2.35 12.25 -0.86
N ILE A 400 1.25 12.89 -1.23
CA ILE A 400 -0.03 12.21 -1.42
C ILE A 400 0.08 11.14 -2.51
N ILE A 401 0.69 11.44 -3.65
CA ILE A 401 0.89 10.48 -4.75
C ILE A 401 1.75 9.30 -4.28
N ARG A 402 2.85 9.58 -3.56
CA ARG A 402 3.71 8.54 -2.95
C ARG A 402 2.91 7.66 -1.99
N LEU A 403 2.04 8.26 -1.16
CA LEU A 403 1.14 7.58 -0.22
C LEU A 403 -0.10 6.96 -0.88
N LEU A 404 -0.32 7.16 -2.18
CA LEU A 404 -1.36 6.49 -2.97
C LEU A 404 -0.83 5.32 -3.80
N GLY A 405 0.47 5.29 -4.11
CA GLY A 405 1.14 4.15 -4.74
C GLY A 405 0.85 3.97 -6.23
N ALA A 406 0.39 5.01 -6.95
CA ALA A 406 0.05 4.91 -8.37
C ALA A 406 1.12 5.55 -9.29
N SER A 407 1.63 4.73 -10.21
CA SER A 407 2.50 5.06 -11.34
C SER A 407 1.96 6.23 -12.18
N GLN A 408 2.81 7.20 -12.49
CA GLN A 408 2.51 8.24 -13.46
C GLN A 408 2.33 7.65 -14.86
N ARG A 409 1.24 8.01 -15.55
CA ARG A 409 1.22 7.95 -17.02
C ARG A 409 2.11 9.07 -17.55
N ILE A 410 3.20 8.69 -18.20
CA ILE A 410 3.92 9.58 -19.10
C ILE A 410 3.03 9.75 -20.33
N SER A 411 2.48 10.94 -20.53
CA SER A 411 1.91 11.36 -21.80
C SER A 411 3.02 11.41 -22.85
N ALA A 412 2.69 10.90 -24.04
CA ALA A 412 3.47 10.71 -25.28
C ALA A 412 4.82 11.44 -25.41
#